data_AF-A0AAU4XBR3-F1
#
_entry.id   AF-A0AAU4XBR3-F1
#
_cell.length_a   1.000
_cell.length_b   1.000
_cell.length_c   1.000
_cell.angle_alpha   90.00
_cell.angle_beta   90.00
_cell.angle_gamma   90.00
#
_symmetry.space_group_name_H-M   'P 1'
#
loop_
_entity.id
_entity.type
_entity.pdbx_description
1 polymer ?
#
loop_
_entity_poly.entity_id
_entity_poly.type
_entity_poly.pdbx_seq_one_letter_code
_entity_poly.pdbx_strand_id
1 'polypeptide(L)'
;MSERRRGLGRGLGALIPAAPTEKTVPSPAGGASASSAAGPVLTAERGVAAAKVTTLPPVSHETEEPATIGTPEVPSSPVGAHFAELPLDYITPNPRQPREVFDEDALAELVTSIKEVGLLQPVVVRQVGPARYELIMGERRFRACREAGLEAIPAIVRATEDEKLLLDALLENLHRAQLNPLEEAAAYDQLLQDFNCTHDQLADRIGRSRPQVSNTLRLLKLSPAVQRRVAAGVLSAGHARALLSVADSEEQDRLAHRIVAEGLSVRAVEEIVTLMGSRPQTAARSKGPRAGTRLSPALSDLATRLSDRFETRVKVDLGQKKGKITVEFASMDDLERILSSLAPGEGGVLQRSLLDEDSEDTEA
;
A
#
# COMPACT_ATOMS: atom_id res chain seq x y z
N MET A 1 18.95 -34.61 -57.81
CA MET A 1 18.35 -35.95 -57.95
C MET A 1 17.58 -36.23 -56.65
N SER A 2 16.30 -35.85 -56.58
CA SER A 2 15.13 -36.78 -56.53
C SER A 2 15.06 -37.54 -55.18
N GLU A 3 14.01 -37.49 -54.35
CA GLU A 3 12.57 -37.42 -54.61
C GLU A 3 11.75 -37.13 -53.33
N ARG A 4 10.51 -36.64 -53.50
CA ARG A 4 9.45 -36.46 -52.49
C ARG A 4 8.53 -37.69 -52.43
N ARG A 5 7.90 -37.95 -51.27
CA ARG A 5 6.43 -38.25 -51.05
C ARG A 5 6.23 -38.69 -49.58
N ARG A 6 5.49 -37.96 -48.72
CA ARG A 6 4.03 -37.83 -48.53
C ARG A 6 3.39 -39.06 -47.84
N GLY A 7 2.77 -38.83 -46.67
CA GLY A 7 1.85 -39.76 -46.01
C GLY A 7 1.25 -39.17 -44.72
N LEU A 8 0.01 -38.68 -44.80
CA LEU A 8 -0.84 -38.23 -43.68
C LEU A 8 -1.45 -39.43 -42.94
N GLY A 9 -1.75 -39.28 -41.64
CA GLY A 9 -3.00 -39.78 -41.06
C GLY A 9 -2.90 -40.65 -39.80
N ARG A 10 -3.87 -40.40 -38.88
CA ARG A 10 -4.18 -41.04 -37.57
C ARG A 10 -3.50 -40.37 -36.37
N GLY A 11 -4.19 -39.83 -35.37
CA GLY A 11 -5.62 -39.77 -35.10
C GLY A 11 -5.84 -39.00 -33.79
N LEU A 12 -6.96 -38.26 -33.74
CA LEU A 12 -7.51 -37.49 -32.62
C LEU A 12 -7.99 -38.41 -31.47
N GLY A 13 -7.12 -39.24 -30.92
CA GLY A 13 -7.45 -40.23 -29.89
C GLY A 13 -6.91 -39.94 -28.49
N ALA A 14 -6.22 -38.82 -28.28
CA ALA A 14 -5.45 -38.56 -27.05
C ALA A 14 -5.98 -37.40 -26.18
N LEU A 15 -7.19 -36.89 -26.41
CA LEU A 15 -7.70 -35.68 -25.74
C LEU A 15 -9.10 -35.83 -25.13
N ILE A 16 -9.37 -36.94 -24.43
CA ILE A 16 -10.54 -37.03 -23.54
C ILE A 16 -10.09 -37.58 -22.17
N PRO A 17 -10.08 -36.78 -21.10
CA PRO A 17 -10.01 -37.30 -19.74
C PRO A 17 -11.38 -37.86 -19.33
N ALA A 18 -11.39 -39.10 -18.87
CA ALA A 18 -12.56 -39.81 -18.37
C ALA A 18 -13.06 -39.24 -17.02
N ALA A 19 -14.38 -39.21 -16.85
CA ALA A 19 -15.07 -38.85 -15.60
C ALA A 19 -14.81 -39.87 -14.47
N PRO A 20 -14.84 -39.46 -13.19
CA PRO A 20 -14.68 -40.39 -12.08
C PRO A 20 -16.01 -41.09 -11.74
N THR A 21 -15.95 -42.43 -11.67
CA THR A 21 -17.02 -43.30 -11.17
C THR A 21 -16.97 -43.45 -9.65
N GLU A 22 -18.14 -43.32 -9.01
CA GLU A 22 -18.42 -43.69 -7.62
C GLU A 22 -18.07 -45.16 -7.33
N LYS A 23 -17.50 -45.42 -6.15
CA LYS A 23 -17.51 -46.73 -5.50
C LYS A 23 -17.75 -46.60 -3.99
N THR A 24 -18.73 -47.37 -3.53
CA THR A 24 -19.23 -47.46 -2.16
C THR A 24 -18.57 -48.63 -1.39
N VAL A 25 -18.54 -48.49 -0.06
CA VAL A 25 -18.41 -49.45 1.09
C VAL A 25 -17.08 -50.22 1.32
N PRO A 26 -16.71 -50.64 2.57
CA PRO A 26 -17.45 -50.62 3.86
C PRO A 26 -16.69 -50.12 5.13
N SER A 27 -17.45 -49.98 6.23
CA SER A 27 -16.99 -49.77 7.63
C SER A 27 -16.35 -51.05 8.22
N PRO A 28 -15.51 -50.99 9.29
CA PRO A 28 -16.07 -50.94 10.67
C PRO A 28 -15.24 -50.22 11.77
N ALA A 29 -15.97 -49.92 12.86
CA ALA A 29 -15.60 -49.94 14.30
C ALA A 29 -14.61 -48.92 14.93
N GLY A 30 -15.17 -48.07 15.81
CA GLY A 30 -14.77 -48.01 17.23
C GLY A 30 -14.01 -46.77 17.75
N GLY A 31 -14.65 -45.97 18.61
CA GLY A 31 -13.97 -45.02 19.52
C GLY A 31 -14.77 -43.76 19.85
N ALA A 32 -15.11 -43.55 21.13
CA ALA A 32 -16.18 -42.71 21.65
C ALA A 32 -15.81 -41.26 22.08
N SER A 33 -16.89 -40.53 22.44
CA SER A 33 -17.06 -39.33 23.30
C SER A 33 -17.29 -37.99 22.57
N ALA A 34 -18.24 -37.12 22.94
CA ALA A 34 -19.42 -37.15 23.81
C ALA A 34 -20.20 -35.82 23.64
N SER A 35 -21.52 -35.85 23.97
CA SER A 35 -22.44 -34.75 24.33
C SER A 35 -23.21 -34.04 23.18
N SER A 36 -24.53 -34.24 23.00
CA SER A 36 -25.74 -33.90 23.83
C SER A 36 -26.29 -32.51 23.43
N ALA A 37 -27.57 -32.23 23.19
CA ALA A 37 -28.86 -32.89 23.41
C ALA A 37 -29.86 -32.36 22.35
N ALA A 38 -30.70 -33.20 21.75
CA ALA A 38 -32.12 -33.44 22.10
C ALA A 38 -33.12 -32.42 21.54
N GLY A 39 -33.83 -32.83 20.49
CA GLY A 39 -35.21 -32.38 20.21
C GLY A 39 -36.20 -33.48 20.62
N PRO A 40 -37.47 -33.17 20.89
CA PRO A 40 -38.48 -34.20 21.04
C PRO A 40 -39.46 -34.24 19.86
N VAL A 41 -39.78 -35.47 19.46
CA VAL A 41 -40.97 -35.86 18.69
C VAL A 41 -41.95 -36.46 19.68
N LEU A 42 -43.24 -36.10 19.63
CA LEU A 42 -44.32 -36.92 20.17
C LEU A 42 -45.59 -36.83 19.32
N THR A 43 -46.21 -37.99 19.15
CA THR A 43 -47.40 -38.32 18.37
C THR A 43 -48.71 -38.30 19.20
N ALA A 44 -49.80 -37.92 18.53
CA ALA A 44 -51.20 -38.40 18.58
C ALA A 44 -51.95 -38.66 19.93
N GLU A 45 -53.03 -37.91 20.19
CA GLU A 45 -54.46 -38.36 20.19
C GLU A 45 -55.40 -37.50 21.08
N ARG A 46 -56.61 -37.25 20.54
CA ARG A 46 -57.92 -36.92 21.18
C ARG A 46 -58.16 -35.58 21.90
N GLY A 47 -59.23 -34.89 21.45
CA GLY A 47 -60.08 -34.07 22.34
C GLY A 47 -60.70 -32.81 21.71
N VAL A 48 -62.02 -32.79 21.60
CA VAL A 48 -62.90 -31.77 20.97
C VAL A 48 -63.02 -30.48 21.82
N ALA A 49 -63.06 -29.29 21.20
CA ALA A 49 -64.01 -28.18 21.52
C ALA A 49 -63.79 -26.87 20.70
N ALA A 50 -64.76 -26.59 19.83
CA ALA A 50 -65.47 -25.32 19.54
C ALA A 50 -64.76 -23.93 19.41
N ALA A 51 -65.09 -23.28 18.28
CA ALA A 51 -65.31 -21.83 18.03
C ALA A 51 -64.08 -20.88 18.14
N LYS A 52 -63.79 -19.95 17.22
CA LYS A 52 -64.63 -19.08 16.38
C LYS A 52 -63.71 -18.49 15.28
N VAL A 53 -64.05 -18.66 14.00
CA VAL A 53 -63.33 -18.08 12.85
C VAL A 53 -63.97 -16.74 12.50
N THR A 54 -63.16 -15.68 12.47
CA THR A 54 -63.57 -14.35 12.01
C THR A 54 -63.24 -14.21 10.52
N THR A 55 -64.29 -14.05 9.72
CA THR A 55 -64.28 -13.87 8.27
C THR A 55 -63.91 -12.43 7.88
N LEU A 56 -63.03 -12.28 6.89
CA LEU A 56 -62.80 -11.03 6.14
C LEU A 56 -63.75 -10.98 4.92
N PRO A 57 -64.31 -9.81 4.55
CA PRO A 57 -65.18 -9.68 3.38
C PRO A 57 -64.38 -9.41 2.08
N PRO A 58 -64.87 -9.87 0.91
CA PRO A 58 -64.35 -9.46 -0.39
C PRO A 58 -65.11 -8.22 -0.92
N VAL A 59 -64.41 -7.35 -1.63
CA VAL A 59 -65.02 -6.18 -2.31
C VAL A 59 -64.80 -6.32 -3.81
N SER A 60 -65.91 -6.22 -4.55
CA SER A 60 -66.07 -6.49 -5.97
C SER A 60 -65.68 -5.29 -6.86
N HIS A 61 -65.41 -5.60 -8.13
CA HIS A 61 -65.21 -4.71 -9.26
C HIS A 61 -66.45 -3.87 -9.62
N GLU A 62 -66.25 -2.60 -9.98
CA GLU A 62 -67.04 -1.87 -10.98
C GLU A 62 -66.13 -1.02 -11.87
N THR A 63 -66.55 -0.83 -13.11
CA THR A 63 -65.84 -0.23 -14.25
C THR A 63 -66.40 1.18 -14.51
N GLU A 64 -65.55 2.19 -14.67
CA GLU A 64 -65.88 3.44 -15.38
C GLU A 64 -64.59 4.15 -15.87
N GLU A 65 -64.51 4.44 -17.17
CA GLU A 65 -63.56 5.35 -17.85
C GLU A 65 -64.32 6.65 -18.26
N PRO A 66 -63.69 7.71 -18.82
CA PRO A 66 -62.53 8.50 -18.36
C PRO A 66 -62.78 10.04 -18.46
N ALA A 67 -61.70 10.83 -18.26
CA ALA A 67 -61.52 12.30 -18.46
C ALA A 67 -61.71 13.15 -17.17
N THR A 68 -60.84 14.09 -16.77
CA THR A 68 -59.93 15.00 -17.50
C THR A 68 -58.72 15.44 -16.63
N ILE A 69 -57.53 15.41 -17.24
CA ILE A 69 -56.38 16.36 -17.21
C ILE A 69 -56.21 17.25 -15.96
N GLY A 70 -55.07 17.07 -15.26
CA GLY A 70 -54.51 18.05 -14.35
C GLY A 70 -53.17 17.61 -13.73
N THR A 71 -52.07 18.10 -14.31
CA THR A 71 -50.68 18.10 -13.81
C THR A 71 -49.86 16.81 -14.02
N PRO A 72 -48.71 16.86 -14.73
CA PRO A 72 -47.75 15.76 -14.70
C PRO A 72 -47.04 15.77 -13.34
N GLU A 73 -47.55 14.97 -12.42
CA GLU A 73 -46.80 14.60 -11.23
C GLU A 73 -45.65 13.71 -11.72
N VAL A 74 -44.45 14.29 -11.77
CA VAL A 74 -43.21 13.55 -12.02
C VAL A 74 -43.17 12.41 -10.99
N PRO A 75 -43.10 11.14 -11.38
CA PRO A 75 -43.02 10.06 -10.40
C PRO A 75 -41.75 10.29 -9.59
N SER A 76 -41.92 10.57 -8.29
CA SER A 76 -40.83 10.68 -7.34
C SER A 76 -39.97 9.43 -7.45
N SER A 77 -38.69 9.62 -7.79
CA SER A 77 -37.73 8.53 -7.92
C SER A 77 -37.81 7.61 -6.70
N PRO A 78 -37.90 6.28 -6.88
CA PRO A 78 -37.90 5.37 -5.74
C PRO A 78 -36.61 5.60 -4.94
N VAL A 79 -36.77 5.86 -3.64
CA VAL A 79 -35.65 5.97 -2.70
C VAL A 79 -35.00 4.59 -2.62
N GLY A 80 -33.89 4.43 -3.35
CA GLY A 80 -33.19 3.16 -3.48
C GLY A 80 -32.61 2.97 -4.88
N ALA A 81 -32.11 1.77 -5.12
CA ALA A 81 -31.64 1.38 -6.43
C ALA A 81 -32.67 0.58 -7.18
N HIS A 82 -32.77 0.85 -8.46
CA HIS A 82 -33.59 0.09 -9.37
C HIS A 82 -32.76 -0.41 -10.55
N PHE A 83 -33.15 -1.55 -11.07
CA PHE A 83 -32.61 -2.08 -12.30
C PHE A 83 -33.32 -1.41 -13.49
N ALA A 84 -32.56 -0.97 -14.48
CA ALA A 84 -33.07 -0.39 -15.72
C ALA A 84 -32.17 -0.77 -16.89
N GLU A 85 -32.74 -0.97 -18.07
CA GLU A 85 -31.96 -0.94 -19.31
C GLU A 85 -31.76 0.51 -19.74
N LEU A 86 -30.50 0.89 -19.95
CA LEU A 86 -30.14 2.25 -20.30
C LEU A 86 -29.44 2.30 -21.66
N PRO A 87 -29.79 3.26 -22.53
CA PRO A 87 -29.02 3.55 -23.73
C PRO A 87 -27.58 3.93 -23.39
N LEU A 88 -26.60 3.42 -24.14
CA LEU A 88 -25.19 3.73 -23.88
C LEU A 88 -24.89 5.24 -24.01
N ASP A 89 -25.60 5.93 -24.90
CA ASP A 89 -25.45 7.37 -25.14
C ASP A 89 -25.80 8.24 -23.92
N TYR A 90 -26.56 7.69 -22.98
CA TYR A 90 -26.95 8.38 -21.76
C TYR A 90 -26.00 8.13 -20.59
N ILE A 91 -25.01 7.24 -20.76
CA ILE A 91 -24.02 6.89 -19.74
C ILE A 91 -22.70 7.59 -20.06
N THR A 92 -22.27 8.48 -19.17
CA THR A 92 -20.97 9.14 -19.24
C THR A 92 -19.95 8.36 -18.39
N PRO A 93 -18.76 8.06 -18.92
CA PRO A 93 -17.67 7.46 -18.14
C PRO A 93 -17.28 8.34 -16.95
N ASN A 94 -16.76 7.72 -15.89
CA ASN A 94 -16.23 8.47 -14.76
C ASN A 94 -14.94 9.20 -15.18
N PRO A 95 -14.87 10.55 -15.07
CA PRO A 95 -13.67 11.31 -15.42
C PRO A 95 -12.49 11.04 -14.46
N ARG A 96 -12.73 10.47 -13.26
CA ARG A 96 -11.71 10.17 -12.24
C ARG A 96 -11.36 8.68 -12.20
N GLN A 97 -11.21 8.06 -13.36
CA GLN A 97 -10.90 6.63 -13.40
C GLN A 97 -9.43 6.36 -13.02
N PRO A 98 -9.15 5.57 -11.96
CA PRO A 98 -7.77 5.33 -11.52
C PRO A 98 -6.95 4.46 -12.47
N ARG A 99 -7.62 3.62 -13.27
CA ARG A 99 -6.98 2.69 -14.20
C ARG A 99 -6.88 3.32 -15.58
N GLU A 100 -5.71 3.85 -15.91
CA GLU A 100 -5.39 4.39 -17.24
C GLU A 100 -4.94 3.31 -18.23
N VAL A 101 -4.33 2.22 -17.72
CA VAL A 101 -3.79 1.12 -18.54
C VAL A 101 -4.76 -0.06 -18.57
N PHE A 102 -5.25 -0.40 -19.76
CA PHE A 102 -6.10 -1.56 -20.01
C PHE A 102 -5.34 -2.58 -20.84
N ASP A 103 -5.58 -3.84 -20.52
CA ASP A 103 -5.12 -4.96 -21.32
C ASP A 103 -6.08 -5.14 -22.50
N GLU A 104 -5.59 -4.91 -23.72
CA GLU A 104 -6.38 -4.96 -24.95
C GLU A 104 -6.85 -6.38 -25.27
N ASP A 105 -6.03 -7.39 -24.97
CA ASP A 105 -6.36 -8.81 -25.22
C ASP A 105 -7.52 -9.23 -24.33
N ALA A 106 -7.45 -8.89 -23.04
CA ALA A 106 -8.52 -9.17 -22.08
C ALA A 106 -9.79 -8.34 -22.30
N LEU A 107 -9.73 -7.25 -23.08
CA LEU A 107 -10.91 -6.53 -23.53
C LEU A 107 -11.57 -7.23 -24.72
N ALA A 108 -10.79 -7.67 -25.70
CA ALA A 108 -11.27 -8.37 -26.89
C ALA A 108 -12.01 -9.69 -26.54
N GLU A 109 -11.49 -10.44 -25.57
CA GLU A 109 -12.17 -11.63 -25.03
C GLU A 109 -13.55 -11.28 -24.46
N LEU A 110 -13.64 -10.20 -23.68
CA LEU A 110 -14.88 -9.76 -23.05
C LEU A 110 -15.90 -9.27 -24.10
N VAL A 111 -15.45 -8.55 -25.13
CA VAL A 111 -16.29 -8.13 -26.27
C VAL A 111 -16.89 -9.35 -26.96
N THR A 112 -16.08 -10.39 -27.18
CA THR A 112 -16.54 -11.65 -27.81
C THR A 112 -17.60 -12.34 -26.96
N SER A 113 -17.36 -12.46 -25.65
CA SER A 113 -18.32 -13.03 -24.70
C SER A 113 -19.63 -12.23 -24.64
N ILE A 114 -19.56 -10.90 -24.67
CA ILE A 114 -20.74 -10.03 -24.65
C ILE A 114 -21.55 -10.15 -25.95
N LYS A 115 -20.92 -10.34 -27.10
CA LYS A 115 -21.64 -10.59 -28.37
C LYS A 115 -22.39 -11.92 -28.37
N GLU A 116 -21.87 -12.94 -27.71
CA GLU A 116 -22.47 -14.28 -27.68
C GLU A 116 -23.55 -14.42 -26.60
N VAL A 117 -23.30 -13.90 -25.40
CA VAL A 117 -24.12 -14.16 -24.20
C VAL A 117 -24.82 -12.91 -23.68
N GLY A 118 -24.40 -11.72 -24.11
CA GLY A 118 -24.85 -10.45 -23.57
C GLY A 118 -24.17 -10.09 -22.25
N LEU A 119 -24.55 -8.94 -21.69
CA LEU A 119 -23.99 -8.46 -20.43
C LEU A 119 -24.66 -9.18 -19.23
N LEU A 120 -24.03 -10.23 -18.73
CA LEU A 120 -24.49 -10.99 -17.56
C LEU A 120 -24.53 -10.17 -16.27
N GLN A 121 -23.52 -9.32 -16.06
CA GLN A 121 -23.39 -8.53 -14.84
C GLN A 121 -23.67 -7.06 -15.12
N PRO A 122 -24.75 -6.49 -14.56
CA PRO A 122 -25.13 -5.11 -14.84
C PRO A 122 -24.05 -4.11 -14.39
N VAL A 123 -24.00 -2.99 -15.09
CA VAL A 123 -23.17 -1.83 -14.68
C VAL A 123 -23.86 -1.04 -13.57
N VAL A 124 -23.10 -0.29 -12.77
CA VAL A 124 -23.68 0.55 -11.73
C VAL A 124 -23.51 2.00 -12.12
N VAL A 125 -24.62 2.73 -12.15
CA VAL A 125 -24.65 4.14 -12.58
C VAL A 125 -25.35 5.03 -11.56
N ARG A 126 -24.91 6.27 -11.50
CA ARG A 126 -25.55 7.36 -10.76
C ARG A 126 -26.39 8.19 -11.71
N GLN A 127 -27.61 8.54 -11.32
CA GLN A 127 -28.38 9.54 -12.07
C GLN A 127 -27.90 10.95 -11.73
N VAL A 128 -27.43 11.71 -12.72
CA VAL A 128 -26.88 13.07 -12.55
C VAL A 128 -27.82 14.13 -13.13
N GLY A 129 -28.74 13.73 -14.00
CA GLY A 129 -29.76 14.61 -14.56
C GLY A 129 -30.87 13.82 -15.27
N PRO A 130 -31.81 14.52 -15.93
CA PRO A 130 -32.85 13.87 -16.72
C PRO A 130 -32.20 13.11 -17.88
N ALA A 131 -32.40 11.79 -17.91
CA ALA A 131 -31.78 10.88 -18.89
C ALA A 131 -30.24 10.99 -19.01
N ARG A 132 -29.56 11.39 -17.93
CA ARG A 132 -28.09 11.44 -17.86
C ARG A 132 -27.59 10.65 -16.67
N TYR A 133 -26.73 9.70 -16.94
CA TYR A 133 -26.15 8.79 -15.99
C TYR A 133 -24.63 8.88 -16.02
N GLU A 134 -24.02 8.72 -14.87
CA GLU A 134 -22.57 8.64 -14.72
C GLU A 134 -22.20 7.25 -14.25
N LEU A 135 -21.23 6.64 -14.92
CA LEU A 135 -20.77 5.31 -14.57
C LEU A 135 -20.02 5.35 -13.24
N ILE A 136 -20.50 4.61 -12.24
CA ILE A 136 -19.77 4.42 -10.98
C ILE A 136 -18.85 3.21 -11.12
N MET A 137 -19.37 2.10 -11.64
CA MET A 137 -18.64 0.83 -11.75
C MET A 137 -18.91 0.11 -13.06
N GLY A 138 -17.86 -0.57 -13.54
CA GLY A 138 -17.96 -1.47 -14.69
C GLY A 138 -17.40 -0.88 -15.99
N GLU A 139 -16.41 0.01 -15.96
CA GLU A 139 -15.84 0.64 -17.17
C GLU A 139 -15.45 -0.39 -18.25
N ARG A 140 -14.77 -1.48 -17.88
CA ARG A 140 -14.39 -2.51 -18.86
C ARG A 140 -15.60 -3.12 -19.56
N ARG A 141 -16.69 -3.34 -18.82
CA ARG A 141 -17.96 -3.85 -19.38
C ARG A 141 -18.63 -2.78 -20.24
N PHE A 142 -18.66 -1.53 -19.79
CA PHE A 142 -19.21 -0.41 -20.57
C PHE A 142 -18.47 -0.22 -21.90
N ARG A 143 -17.14 -0.23 -21.88
CA ARG A 143 -16.30 -0.17 -23.09
C ARG A 143 -16.53 -1.37 -24.00
N ALA A 144 -16.56 -2.57 -23.44
CA ALA A 144 -16.78 -3.79 -24.20
C ALA A 144 -18.20 -3.83 -24.81
N CYS A 145 -19.23 -3.35 -24.11
CA CYS A 145 -20.58 -3.21 -24.66
C CYS A 145 -20.64 -2.20 -25.81
N ARG A 146 -19.91 -1.08 -25.68
CA ARG A 146 -19.82 -0.07 -26.74
C ARG A 146 -19.11 -0.61 -27.98
N GLU A 147 -18.03 -1.38 -27.78
CA GLU A 147 -17.29 -2.03 -28.87
C GLU A 147 -18.04 -3.23 -29.46
N ALA A 148 -18.89 -3.89 -28.65
CA ALA A 148 -19.80 -4.93 -29.10
C ALA A 148 -20.97 -4.39 -29.94
N GLY A 149 -21.25 -3.08 -29.88
CA GLY A 149 -22.31 -2.42 -30.63
C GLY A 149 -23.70 -2.58 -30.01
N LEU A 150 -23.79 -2.74 -28.69
CA LEU A 150 -25.07 -2.78 -27.99
C LEU A 150 -25.70 -1.38 -27.93
N GLU A 151 -27.01 -1.28 -28.13
CA GLU A 151 -27.77 -0.02 -28.05
C GLU A 151 -28.16 0.33 -26.60
N ALA A 152 -28.50 -0.68 -25.81
CA ALA A 152 -28.84 -0.55 -24.39
C ALA A 152 -28.13 -1.62 -23.57
N ILE A 153 -27.83 -1.29 -22.31
CA ILE A 153 -27.20 -2.22 -21.36
C ILE A 153 -27.97 -2.29 -20.05
N PRO A 154 -28.02 -3.47 -19.41
CA PRO A 154 -28.58 -3.61 -18.08
C PRO A 154 -27.72 -2.84 -17.07
N ALA A 155 -28.36 -1.92 -16.35
CA ALA A 155 -27.73 -1.06 -15.38
C ALA A 155 -28.54 -1.02 -14.08
N ILE A 156 -27.84 -0.84 -12.97
CA ILE A 156 -28.44 -0.54 -11.68
C ILE A 156 -28.31 0.97 -11.47
N VAL A 157 -29.44 1.67 -11.59
CA VAL A 157 -29.57 3.10 -11.35
C VAL A 157 -29.80 3.34 -9.88
N ARG A 158 -28.93 4.13 -9.25
CA ARG A 158 -29.06 4.48 -7.83
C ARG A 158 -29.36 5.97 -7.66
N ALA A 159 -30.33 6.27 -6.80
CA ALA A 159 -30.62 7.62 -6.36
C ALA A 159 -29.49 8.12 -5.42
N THR A 160 -29.03 9.33 -5.68
CA THR A 160 -27.79 9.91 -5.16
C THR A 160 -27.94 10.38 -3.70
N GLU A 161 -27.91 9.46 -2.72
CA GLU A 161 -27.77 9.82 -1.29
C GLU A 161 -26.87 8.88 -0.46
N ASP A 162 -26.52 7.68 -0.94
CA ASP A 162 -25.72 6.74 -0.15
C ASP A 162 -24.20 6.88 -0.42
N GLU A 163 -23.56 7.85 0.22
CA GLU A 163 -22.08 7.92 0.35
C GLU A 163 -21.47 6.57 0.77
N LYS A 164 -22.20 5.82 1.61
CA LYS A 164 -21.80 4.50 2.09
C LYS A 164 -21.70 3.46 0.96
N LEU A 165 -22.54 3.53 -0.06
CA LEU A 165 -22.49 2.58 -1.18
C LEU A 165 -21.39 2.91 -2.19
N LEU A 166 -21.08 4.20 -2.40
CA LEU A 166 -19.89 4.59 -3.16
C LEU A 166 -18.62 4.08 -2.46
N LEU A 167 -18.61 4.16 -1.12
CA LEU A 167 -17.53 3.62 -0.32
C LEU A 167 -17.45 2.09 -0.45
N ASP A 168 -18.57 1.38 -0.37
CA ASP A 168 -18.60 -0.08 -0.56
C ASP A 168 -18.17 -0.50 -1.98
N ALA A 169 -18.57 0.24 -3.02
CA ALA A 169 -18.17 0.05 -4.41
C ALA A 169 -16.67 0.23 -4.63
N LEU A 170 -16.10 1.30 -4.05
CA LEU A 170 -14.67 1.58 -4.12
C LEU A 170 -13.85 0.61 -3.27
N LEU A 171 -14.37 0.19 -2.10
CA LEU A 171 -13.80 -0.86 -1.26
C LEU A 171 -13.80 -2.22 -1.97
N GLU A 172 -14.89 -2.58 -2.65
CA GLU A 172 -14.96 -3.80 -3.43
C GLU A 172 -13.91 -3.80 -4.55
N ASN A 173 -13.71 -2.66 -5.22
CA ASN A 173 -12.65 -2.49 -6.21
C ASN A 173 -11.25 -2.59 -5.61
N LEU A 174 -11.03 -2.00 -4.43
CA LEU A 174 -9.79 -2.12 -3.65
C LEU A 174 -9.49 -3.59 -3.27
N HIS A 175 -10.52 -4.38 -2.98
CA HIS A 175 -10.39 -5.76 -2.51
C HIS A 175 -10.37 -6.82 -3.64
N ARG A 176 -10.82 -6.49 -4.86
CA ARG A 176 -10.96 -7.47 -5.95
C ARG A 176 -9.73 -7.63 -6.86
N ALA A 177 -8.77 -6.72 -6.82
CA ALA A 177 -7.58 -6.78 -7.67
C ALA A 177 -6.30 -6.57 -6.87
N GLN A 178 -5.22 -7.27 -7.26
CA GLN A 178 -3.87 -6.95 -6.84
C GLN A 178 -3.48 -5.60 -7.48
N LEU A 179 -3.98 -4.50 -6.90
CA LEU A 179 -3.67 -3.15 -7.35
C LEU A 179 -2.17 -2.91 -7.22
N ASN A 180 -1.61 -2.16 -8.17
CA ASN A 180 -0.26 -1.66 -8.00
C ASN A 180 -0.20 -0.72 -6.79
N PRO A 181 0.90 -0.69 -6.00
CA PRO A 181 1.07 0.26 -4.91
C PRO A 181 0.75 1.73 -5.24
N LEU A 182 0.93 2.18 -6.49
CA LEU A 182 0.52 3.52 -6.91
C LEU A 182 -0.96 3.67 -7.22
N GLU A 183 -1.60 2.63 -7.76
CA GLU A 183 -3.05 2.62 -7.97
C GLU A 183 -3.78 2.61 -6.62
N GLU A 184 -3.24 1.84 -5.65
CA GLU A 184 -3.73 1.83 -4.27
C GLU A 184 -3.59 3.22 -3.64
N ALA A 185 -2.45 3.90 -3.84
CA ALA A 185 -2.23 5.25 -3.34
C ALA A 185 -3.19 6.28 -3.96
N ALA A 186 -3.41 6.21 -5.28
CA ALA A 186 -4.35 7.08 -5.98
C ALA A 186 -5.80 6.84 -5.52
N ALA A 187 -6.18 5.57 -5.31
CA ALA A 187 -7.48 5.23 -4.77
C ALA A 187 -7.68 5.79 -3.34
N TYR A 188 -6.67 5.69 -2.48
CA TYR A 188 -6.72 6.30 -1.14
C TYR A 188 -6.83 7.82 -1.18
N ASP A 189 -6.08 8.50 -2.06
CA ASP A 189 -6.15 9.95 -2.19
C ASP A 189 -7.53 10.41 -2.68
N GLN A 190 -8.09 9.69 -3.66
CA GLN A 190 -9.44 9.93 -4.14
C GLN A 190 -10.49 9.73 -3.03
N LEU A 191 -10.38 8.65 -2.23
CA LEU A 191 -11.29 8.41 -1.11
C LEU A 191 -11.21 9.52 -0.03
N LEU A 192 -10.03 10.08 0.21
CA LEU A 192 -9.89 11.20 1.14
C LEU A 192 -10.57 12.46 0.62
N GLN A 193 -10.44 12.74 -0.69
CA GLN A 193 -11.01 13.92 -1.34
C GLN A 193 -12.52 13.82 -1.53
N ASP A 194 -13.03 12.65 -1.95
CA ASP A 194 -14.44 12.46 -2.25
C ASP A 194 -15.30 12.44 -0.98
N PHE A 195 -14.75 11.99 0.15
CA PHE A 195 -15.47 11.86 1.43
C PHE A 195 -15.01 12.84 2.51
N ASN A 196 -14.07 13.74 2.20
CA ASN A 196 -13.44 14.66 3.15
C ASN A 196 -13.05 13.99 4.49
N CYS A 197 -12.61 12.73 4.43
CA CYS A 197 -12.30 11.95 5.63
C CYS A 197 -10.82 12.06 6.02
N THR A 198 -10.51 11.82 7.28
CA THR A 198 -9.10 11.83 7.74
C THR A 198 -8.42 10.51 7.41
N HIS A 199 -7.07 10.49 7.44
CA HIS A 199 -6.32 9.24 7.25
C HIS A 199 -6.71 8.16 8.27
N ASP A 200 -7.09 8.55 9.48
CA ASP A 200 -7.51 7.62 10.54
C ASP A 200 -8.88 7.00 10.21
N GLN A 201 -9.84 7.84 9.81
CA GLN A 201 -11.17 7.39 9.41
C GLN A 201 -11.11 6.50 8.16
N LEU A 202 -10.24 6.83 7.19
CA LEU A 202 -10.03 5.99 6.02
C LEU A 202 -9.46 4.62 6.43
N ALA A 203 -8.41 4.61 7.28
CA ALA A 203 -7.76 3.40 7.76
C ALA A 203 -8.75 2.44 8.45
N ASP A 204 -9.62 2.97 9.32
CA ASP A 204 -10.66 2.20 10.00
C ASP A 204 -11.67 1.60 9.00
N ARG A 205 -12.09 2.38 7.99
CA ARG A 205 -13.06 1.93 6.97
C ARG A 205 -12.51 0.86 6.03
N ILE A 206 -11.23 0.91 5.68
CA ILE A 206 -10.56 -0.06 4.80
C ILE A 206 -9.94 -1.25 5.57
N GLY A 207 -10.01 -1.26 6.91
CA GLY A 207 -9.42 -2.30 7.75
C GLY A 207 -7.88 -2.35 7.71
N ARG A 208 -7.21 -1.21 7.54
CA ARG A 208 -5.74 -1.10 7.50
C ARG A 208 -5.24 -0.20 8.63
N SER A 209 -3.94 -0.25 8.87
CA SER A 209 -3.33 0.66 9.85
C SER A 209 -3.13 2.06 9.25
N ARG A 210 -3.33 3.11 10.06
CA ARG A 210 -3.01 4.49 9.68
C ARG A 210 -1.60 4.65 9.08
N PRO A 211 -0.52 4.06 9.66
CA PRO A 211 0.81 4.15 9.06
C PRO A 211 0.88 3.56 7.66
N GLN A 212 0.17 2.45 7.39
CA GLN A 212 0.13 1.84 6.07
C GLN A 212 -0.55 2.76 5.04
N VAL A 213 -1.70 3.35 5.38
CA VAL A 213 -2.39 4.33 4.52
C VAL A 213 -1.48 5.51 4.20
N SER A 214 -0.89 6.11 5.24
CA SER A 214 0.04 7.25 5.09
C SER A 214 1.26 6.90 4.23
N ASN A 215 1.87 5.73 4.44
CA ASN A 215 3.02 5.29 3.66
C ASN A 215 2.69 5.08 2.17
N THR A 216 1.50 4.57 1.89
CA THR A 216 1.02 4.33 0.52
C THR A 216 0.76 5.66 -0.18
N LEU A 217 0.04 6.59 0.46
CA LEU A 217 -0.20 7.95 -0.04
C LEU A 217 1.09 8.72 -0.31
N ARG A 218 2.12 8.54 0.53
CA ARG A 218 3.41 9.20 0.32
C ARG A 218 4.08 8.80 -1.00
N LEU A 219 3.79 7.64 -1.57
CA LEU A 219 4.36 7.21 -2.85
C LEU A 219 4.01 8.17 -4.00
N LEU A 220 2.87 8.86 -3.92
CA LEU A 220 2.46 9.89 -4.90
C LEU A 220 3.38 11.12 -4.89
N LYS A 221 4.22 11.29 -3.85
CA LYS A 221 5.19 12.39 -3.75
C LYS A 221 6.53 12.12 -4.43
N LEU A 222 6.74 10.90 -4.95
CA LEU A 222 7.96 10.55 -5.69
C LEU A 222 8.01 11.26 -7.03
N SER A 223 9.20 11.37 -7.63
CA SER A 223 9.33 11.85 -9.01
C SER A 223 8.48 11.00 -9.99
N PRO A 224 7.97 11.59 -11.08
CA PRO A 224 7.21 10.85 -12.09
C PRO A 224 7.99 9.67 -12.70
N ALA A 225 9.32 9.79 -12.81
CA ALA A 225 10.16 8.72 -13.35
C ALA A 225 10.27 7.53 -12.39
N VAL A 226 10.41 7.78 -11.08
CA VAL A 226 10.41 6.72 -10.06
C VAL A 226 9.02 6.08 -9.95
N GLN A 227 7.96 6.88 -10.00
CA GLN A 227 6.58 6.37 -9.98
C GLN A 227 6.33 5.35 -11.10
N ARG A 228 6.72 5.68 -12.35
CA ARG A 228 6.60 4.74 -13.47
C ARG A 228 7.35 3.42 -13.26
N ARG A 229 8.53 3.45 -12.62
CA ARG A 229 9.32 2.25 -12.31
C ARG A 229 8.66 1.37 -11.24
N VAL A 230 7.98 1.98 -10.27
CA VAL A 230 7.18 1.26 -9.26
C VAL A 230 5.91 0.68 -9.90
N ALA A 231 5.23 1.45 -10.76
CA ALA A 231 4.08 0.99 -11.54
C ALA A 231 4.42 -0.22 -12.41
N ALA A 232 5.60 -0.23 -13.03
CA ALA A 232 6.08 -1.34 -13.84
C ALA A 232 6.59 -2.55 -13.02
N GLY A 233 6.63 -2.47 -11.68
CA GLY A 233 7.15 -3.54 -10.81
C GLY A 233 8.68 -3.68 -10.81
N VAL A 234 9.41 -2.79 -11.49
CA VAL A 234 10.88 -2.77 -11.53
C VAL A 234 11.46 -2.37 -10.16
N LEU A 235 10.76 -1.49 -9.45
CA LEU A 235 11.07 -1.12 -8.08
C LEU A 235 9.95 -1.58 -7.14
N SER A 236 10.35 -2.21 -6.03
CA SER A 236 9.42 -2.57 -4.97
C SER A 236 8.93 -1.33 -4.21
N ALA A 237 7.77 -1.44 -3.54
CA ALA A 237 7.29 -0.40 -2.62
C ALA A 237 8.28 -0.12 -1.48
N GLY A 238 9.13 -1.09 -1.10
CA GLY A 238 10.21 -0.88 -0.14
C GLY A 238 11.29 0.08 -0.65
N HIS A 239 11.76 -0.13 -1.89
CA HIS A 239 12.71 0.78 -2.54
C HIS A 239 12.12 2.19 -2.68
N ALA A 240 10.86 2.27 -3.12
CA ALA A 240 10.14 3.53 -3.26
C ALA A 240 10.06 4.31 -1.94
N ARG A 241 9.81 3.61 -0.81
CA ARG A 241 9.79 4.23 0.52
C ARG A 241 11.14 4.77 0.96
N ALA A 242 12.23 4.08 0.66
CA ALA A 242 13.57 4.56 1.00
C ALA A 242 13.92 5.84 0.21
N LEU A 243 13.51 5.92 -1.06
CA LEU A 243 13.72 7.09 -1.92
C LEU A 243 12.97 8.35 -1.45
N LEU A 244 11.84 8.20 -0.74
CA LEU A 244 11.06 9.33 -0.22
C LEU A 244 11.81 10.21 0.80
N SER A 245 12.89 9.69 1.39
CA SER A 245 13.72 10.47 2.31
C SER A 245 14.70 11.42 1.59
N VAL A 246 14.87 11.26 0.27
CA VAL A 246 15.65 12.16 -0.58
C VAL A 246 14.74 13.29 -1.07
N ALA A 247 15.10 14.55 -0.81
CA ALA A 247 14.26 15.69 -1.15
C ALA A 247 14.35 16.10 -2.63
N ASP A 248 15.52 15.92 -3.25
CA ASP A 248 15.75 16.31 -4.65
C ASP A 248 15.27 15.22 -5.63
N SER A 249 14.47 15.63 -6.62
CA SER A 249 13.90 14.74 -7.62
C SER A 249 14.96 14.17 -8.57
N GLU A 250 16.02 14.92 -8.89
CA GLU A 250 17.09 14.39 -9.74
C GLU A 250 17.92 13.34 -9.01
N GLU A 251 18.25 13.58 -7.74
CA GLU A 251 18.94 12.60 -6.90
C GLU A 251 18.09 11.33 -6.69
N GLN A 252 16.78 11.46 -6.49
CA GLN A 252 15.85 10.33 -6.46
C GLN A 252 15.95 9.49 -7.74
N ASP A 253 15.93 10.13 -8.92
CA ASP A 253 16.01 9.46 -10.21
C ASP A 253 17.36 8.76 -10.41
N ARG A 254 18.48 9.42 -10.07
CA ARG A 254 19.82 8.82 -10.17
C ARG A 254 19.94 7.61 -9.26
N LEU A 255 19.46 7.71 -8.03
CA LEU A 255 19.50 6.60 -7.08
C LEU A 255 18.58 5.45 -7.52
N ALA A 256 17.41 5.75 -8.07
CA ALA A 256 16.51 4.74 -8.65
C ALA A 256 17.14 3.99 -9.83
N HIS A 257 17.85 4.69 -10.73
CA HIS A 257 18.62 4.02 -11.79
C HIS A 257 19.70 3.10 -11.22
N ARG A 258 20.42 3.57 -10.19
CA ARG A 258 21.47 2.80 -9.54
C ARG A 258 20.93 1.53 -8.86
N ILE A 259 19.77 1.62 -8.19
CA ILE A 259 19.09 0.47 -7.57
C ILE A 259 18.81 -0.62 -8.61
N VAL A 260 18.30 -0.23 -9.78
CA VAL A 260 17.95 -1.18 -10.85
C VAL A 260 19.20 -1.76 -11.50
N ALA A 261 20.24 -0.94 -11.73
CA ALA A 261 21.47 -1.37 -12.38
C ALA A 261 22.34 -2.29 -11.49
N GLU A 262 22.45 -1.98 -10.20
CA GLU A 262 23.27 -2.71 -9.24
C GLU A 262 22.48 -3.79 -8.47
N GLY A 263 21.15 -3.84 -8.61
CA GLY A 263 20.29 -4.80 -7.90
C GLY A 263 20.30 -4.61 -6.38
N LEU A 264 20.32 -3.36 -5.92
CA LEU A 264 20.47 -3.04 -4.49
C LEU A 264 19.28 -3.54 -3.66
N SER A 265 19.57 -4.02 -2.45
CA SER A 265 18.52 -4.39 -1.49
C SER A 265 17.94 -3.16 -0.80
N VAL A 266 16.70 -3.26 -0.31
CA VAL A 266 16.01 -2.17 0.43
C VAL A 266 16.87 -1.60 1.56
N ARG A 267 17.53 -2.47 2.34
CA ARG A 267 18.40 -2.05 3.45
C ARG A 267 19.61 -1.26 2.97
N ALA A 268 20.25 -1.70 1.88
CA ALA A 268 21.38 -0.98 1.29
C ALA A 268 20.95 0.42 0.81
N VAL A 269 19.74 0.55 0.27
CA VAL A 269 19.19 1.86 -0.14
C VAL A 269 18.93 2.75 1.08
N GLU A 270 18.35 2.21 2.16
CA GLU A 270 18.14 2.95 3.41
C GLU A 270 19.47 3.45 4.01
N GLU A 271 20.52 2.64 3.99
CA GLU A 271 21.88 3.03 4.40
C GLU A 271 22.45 4.16 3.52
N ILE A 272 22.35 4.03 2.19
CA ILE A 272 22.82 5.06 1.26
C ILE A 272 22.10 6.40 1.48
N VAL A 273 20.79 6.36 1.68
CA VAL A 273 19.96 7.56 1.87
C VAL A 273 20.23 8.20 3.24
N THR A 274 20.42 7.41 4.29
CA THR A 274 20.80 7.93 5.62
C THR A 274 22.20 8.56 5.62
N LEU A 275 23.16 7.97 4.90
CA LEU A 275 24.49 8.55 4.67
C LEU A 275 24.45 9.85 3.86
N MET A 276 23.58 9.94 2.84
CA MET A 276 23.36 11.19 2.09
C MET A 276 22.75 12.28 2.97
N GLY A 277 21.69 11.96 3.73
CA GLY A 277 21.02 12.91 4.62
C GLY A 277 21.90 13.40 5.78
N SER A 278 22.87 12.59 6.21
CA SER A 278 23.84 12.94 7.25
C SER A 278 25.03 13.76 6.73
N ARG A 279 25.15 13.93 5.41
CA ARG A 279 26.11 14.87 4.81
C ARG A 279 25.46 16.25 4.80
N PRO A 280 25.87 17.20 5.68
CA PRO A 280 25.44 18.57 5.50
C PRO A 280 25.83 19.00 4.09
N GLN A 281 24.88 19.58 3.34
CA GLN A 281 25.14 20.35 2.12
C GLN A 281 25.99 21.57 2.47
N THR A 282 27.24 21.33 2.84
CA THR A 282 28.30 22.29 2.67
C THR A 282 29.10 21.71 1.54
N ALA A 283 29.04 22.38 0.39
CA ALA A 283 30.00 22.18 -0.68
C ALA A 283 31.36 21.95 -0.01
N ALA A 284 31.92 20.76 -0.23
CA ALA A 284 33.30 20.52 0.11
C ALA A 284 34.10 21.52 -0.74
N ARG A 285 34.30 22.73 -0.19
CA ARG A 285 35.34 23.63 -0.65
C ARG A 285 36.58 22.78 -0.50
N SER A 286 37.10 22.31 -1.63
CA SER A 286 38.46 21.80 -1.73
C SER A 286 39.30 22.77 -0.92
N LYS A 287 39.81 22.32 0.23
CA LYS A 287 40.82 23.07 0.95
C LYS A 287 41.99 23.13 -0.03
N GLY A 288 42.07 24.22 -0.79
CA GLY A 288 43.30 24.60 -1.46
C GLY A 288 44.42 24.58 -0.41
N PRO A 289 45.68 24.29 -0.81
CA PRO A 289 46.77 24.15 0.13
C PRO A 289 46.84 25.42 0.99
N ARG A 290 46.49 25.28 2.28
CA ARG A 290 46.55 26.40 3.22
C ARG A 290 48.03 26.74 3.38
N ALA A 291 48.42 27.91 2.88
CA ALA A 291 49.69 28.54 3.20
C ALA A 291 49.78 28.67 4.73
N GLY A 292 50.57 27.80 5.36
CA GLY A 292 50.70 27.71 6.82
C GLY A 292 51.23 26.38 7.32
N THR A 293 51.11 25.29 6.56
CA THR A 293 51.66 23.96 6.95
C THR A 293 53.15 23.82 6.59
N ARG A 294 53.96 24.84 6.85
CA ARG A 294 55.37 24.58 7.14
C ARG A 294 55.46 24.45 8.66
N LEU A 295 55.15 23.25 9.13
CA LEU A 295 55.50 22.83 10.49
C LEU A 295 56.99 23.14 10.66
N SER A 296 57.33 24.10 11.53
CA SER A 296 58.73 24.40 11.79
C SER A 296 59.42 23.14 12.33
N PRO A 297 60.60 22.74 11.82
CA PRO A 297 61.32 21.53 12.25
C PRO A 297 61.46 21.41 13.79
N ALA A 298 61.53 22.54 14.49
CA ALA A 298 61.59 22.58 15.96
C ALA A 298 60.34 22.01 16.67
N LEU A 299 59.14 22.12 16.07
CA LEU A 299 57.89 21.61 16.67
C LEU A 299 57.72 20.11 16.43
N SER A 300 58.20 19.60 15.28
CA SER A 300 58.27 18.15 15.05
C SER A 300 59.29 17.49 15.98
N ASP A 301 60.46 18.11 16.20
CA ASP A 301 61.46 17.57 17.13
C ASP A 301 60.94 17.54 18.57
N LEU A 302 60.17 18.56 18.98
CA LEU A 302 59.49 18.59 20.26
C LEU A 302 58.43 17.47 20.36
N ALA A 303 57.63 17.27 19.32
CA ALA A 303 56.63 16.20 19.29
C ALA A 303 57.29 14.81 19.37
N THR A 304 58.40 14.58 18.68
CA THR A 304 59.17 13.32 18.74
C THR A 304 59.72 13.09 20.14
N ARG A 305 60.36 14.09 20.77
CA ARG A 305 60.88 13.95 22.14
C ARG A 305 59.79 13.67 23.16
N LEU A 306 58.63 14.30 23.02
CA LEU A 306 57.49 14.03 23.90
C LEU A 306 56.87 12.65 23.63
N SER A 307 56.84 12.22 22.36
CA SER A 307 56.36 10.88 22.00
C SER A 307 57.27 9.78 22.55
N ASP A 308 58.59 9.97 22.47
CA ASP A 308 59.58 9.04 23.04
C ASP A 308 59.51 9.01 24.58
N ARG A 309 59.24 10.16 25.22
CA ARG A 309 59.14 10.27 26.67
C ARG A 309 57.85 9.65 27.24
N PHE A 310 56.74 9.77 26.50
CA PHE A 310 55.42 9.31 26.95
C PHE A 310 55.01 7.95 26.36
N GLU A 311 55.84 7.36 25.50
CA GLU A 311 55.56 6.12 24.76
C GLU A 311 54.19 6.12 24.06
N THR A 312 53.71 7.31 23.67
CA THR A 312 52.37 7.54 23.13
C THR A 312 52.41 8.57 22.01
N ARG A 313 51.34 8.66 21.23
CA ARG A 313 51.25 9.61 20.11
C ARG A 313 50.99 11.02 20.64
N VAL A 314 51.97 11.90 20.42
CA VAL A 314 51.89 13.31 20.80
C VAL A 314 51.82 14.17 19.55
N LYS A 315 50.81 15.03 19.47
CA LYS A 315 50.65 16.02 18.40
C LYS A 315 50.76 17.42 18.96
N VAL A 316 51.68 18.21 18.40
CA VAL A 316 51.89 19.61 18.76
C VAL A 316 51.42 20.49 17.60
N ASP A 317 50.28 21.16 17.77
CA ASP A 317 49.72 22.10 16.81
C ASP A 317 49.92 23.53 17.32
N LEU A 318 50.55 24.40 16.50
CA LEU A 318 50.69 25.83 16.81
C LEU A 318 49.74 26.65 15.92
N GLY A 319 48.73 27.26 16.54
CA GLY A 319 47.91 28.29 15.90
C GLY A 319 48.54 29.67 16.05
N GLN A 320 48.03 30.68 15.32
CA GLN A 320 48.64 32.03 15.28
C GLN A 320 48.76 32.76 16.64
N LYS A 321 48.01 32.34 17.66
CA LYS A 321 48.04 32.94 19.01
C LYS A 321 48.04 31.93 20.17
N LYS A 322 47.85 30.63 19.89
CA LYS A 322 47.73 29.58 20.92
C LYS A 322 48.37 28.29 20.39
N GLY A 323 49.12 27.61 21.24
CA GLY A 323 49.60 26.25 21.01
C GLY A 323 48.66 25.23 21.65
N LYS A 324 48.50 24.06 21.02
CA LYS A 324 47.78 22.91 21.56
C LYS A 324 48.69 21.68 21.49
N ILE A 325 48.88 21.02 22.62
CA ILE A 325 49.50 19.69 22.70
C ILE A 325 48.37 18.69 22.92
N THR A 326 48.27 17.68 22.07
CA THR A 326 47.29 16.59 22.19
C THR A 326 48.06 15.30 22.39
N VAL A 327 47.78 14.58 23.48
CA VAL A 327 48.37 13.27 23.79
C VAL A 327 47.26 12.23 23.76
N GLU A 328 47.43 11.19 22.95
CA GLU A 328 46.49 10.06 22.89
C GLU A 328 46.95 8.95 23.84
N PHE A 329 46.07 8.46 24.71
CA PHE A 329 46.33 7.35 25.63
C PHE A 329 45.36 6.19 25.34
N ALA A 330 45.79 4.95 25.55
CA ALA A 330 44.99 3.76 25.27
C ALA A 330 44.29 3.20 26.53
N SER A 331 44.91 3.35 27.70
CA SER A 331 44.39 2.88 28.98
C SER A 331 44.47 3.95 30.08
N MET A 332 43.77 3.72 31.19
CA MET A 332 43.88 4.59 32.37
C MET A 332 45.29 4.52 32.99
N ASP A 333 45.93 3.35 32.97
CA ASP A 333 47.31 3.17 33.43
C ASP A 333 48.31 4.00 32.60
N ASP A 334 48.06 4.14 31.28
CA ASP A 334 48.86 5.02 30.41
C ASP A 334 48.72 6.49 30.82
N LEU A 335 47.50 6.93 31.16
CA LEU A 335 47.24 8.29 31.61
C LEU A 335 47.99 8.60 32.92
N GLU A 336 47.96 7.69 33.90
CA GLU A 336 48.70 7.84 35.16
C GLU A 336 50.21 7.88 34.96
N ARG A 337 50.75 7.04 34.07
CA ARG A 337 52.17 7.07 33.68
C ARG A 337 52.55 8.41 33.05
N ILE A 338 51.73 8.93 32.14
CA ILE A 338 51.97 10.21 31.46
C ILE A 338 51.93 11.37 32.47
N LEU A 339 50.93 11.40 33.36
CA LEU A 339 50.80 12.41 34.42
C LEU A 339 51.99 12.40 35.37
N SER A 340 52.42 11.20 35.80
CA SER A 340 53.58 11.00 36.67
C SER A 340 54.88 11.52 36.03
N SER A 341 55.03 11.38 34.71
CA SER A 341 56.18 11.94 33.98
C SER A 341 56.08 13.44 33.70
N LEU A 342 54.88 14.03 33.68
CA LEU A 342 54.66 15.44 33.37
C LEU A 342 54.78 16.33 34.62
N ALA A 343 54.31 15.84 35.78
CA ALA A 343 54.34 16.54 37.05
C ALA A 343 54.74 15.58 38.19
N PRO A 344 56.06 15.40 38.47
CA PRO A 344 56.51 14.55 39.56
C PRO A 344 56.13 15.20 40.90
N GLY A 345 55.00 14.78 41.48
CA GLY A 345 54.48 15.28 42.76
C GLY A 345 52.97 15.48 42.81
N GLU A 346 52.29 15.51 41.67
CA GLU A 346 50.82 15.40 41.63
C GLU A 346 50.46 13.92 41.58
N GLY A 347 50.51 13.28 42.76
CA GLY A 347 49.90 11.97 42.96
C GLY A 347 48.45 11.99 42.47
N GLY A 348 48.03 10.87 41.87
CA GLY A 348 46.82 10.75 41.05
C GLY A 348 45.69 11.69 41.46
N VAL A 349 45.28 12.57 40.54
CA VAL A 349 44.18 13.51 40.72
C VAL A 349 42.88 12.80 41.18
N LEU A 350 42.78 11.50 40.91
CA LEU A 350 41.67 10.62 41.31
C LEU A 350 41.77 10.03 42.73
N GLN A 351 42.97 9.90 43.32
CA GLN A 351 43.08 9.47 44.72
C GLN A 351 42.65 10.58 45.68
N ARG A 352 42.77 11.84 45.27
CA ARG A 352 42.35 12.99 46.05
C ARG A 352 40.84 13.15 46.09
N SER A 353 40.13 12.83 45.01
CA SER A 353 38.65 12.87 44.98
C SER A 353 38.00 11.76 45.79
N LEU A 354 38.60 10.57 45.85
CA LEU A 354 38.05 9.43 46.62
C LEU A 354 38.20 9.59 48.13
N LEU A 355 39.20 10.33 48.61
CA LEU A 355 39.40 10.59 50.05
C LEU A 355 38.52 11.73 50.59
N ASP A 356 38.08 12.65 49.73
CA ASP A 356 37.19 13.73 50.12
C ASP A 356 35.73 13.22 50.27
N GLU A 357 35.31 12.22 49.48
CA GLU A 357 33.96 11.61 49.58
C GLU A 357 33.76 10.74 50.84
N ASP A 358 34.79 10.03 51.31
CA ASP A 358 34.70 9.20 52.54
C ASP A 358 34.60 10.04 53.84
N SER A 359 34.89 11.35 53.77
CA SER A 359 34.85 12.24 54.94
C SER A 359 33.48 12.85 55.22
N GLU A 360 32.57 12.87 54.25
CA GLU A 360 31.21 13.43 54.41
C GLU A 360 30.21 12.40 54.98
N ASP A 361 30.48 11.10 54.89
CA ASP A 361 29.55 10.03 55.33
C ASP A 361 29.72 9.61 56.81
N THR A 362 30.62 10.24 57.59
CA THR A 362 30.84 9.90 59.01
C THR A 362 30.20 10.87 60.00
N GLU A 363 29.54 11.95 59.55
CA GLU A 363 28.76 12.86 60.41
C GLU A 363 27.29 12.90 59.98
N ALA A 364 26.54 11.83 60.27
CA ALA A 364 25.07 11.82 60.25
C ALA A 364 24.48 11.07 61.45
#